data_AF-A0AAV1Z8N7-F1
#
_entry.id   AF-A0AAV1Z8N7-F1
#
_cell.length_a   1.000
_cell.length_b   1.000
_cell.length_c   1.000
_cell.angle_alpha   90.00
_cell.angle_beta   90.00
_cell.angle_gamma   90.00
#
_symmetry.space_group_name_H-M   'P 1'
#
loop_
_entity.id
_entity.type
_entity.pdbx_description
1 polymer ?
#
loop_
_entity_poly.entity_id
_entity_poly.type
_entity_poly.pdbx_seq_one_letter_code
_entity_poly.pdbx_strand_id
1 'polypeptide(L)'
;MDSSGVTNKSLQEEEIEAMFSIYDSEWQIEDPFKNNSYSIKISNSSGDSVFFKIILPEDYPLNSPPQYLISAPWMSREVKNRLATMLEDIYSENIGSCVLYQWVVKIQDFINEELSGNKSCDDSKDSIDYGATNDSSVCVNVPLNRACELLDHSNSSSNNEELPPITHGEIIQDKKSVFQGHVAKVVSVDQVKKILSKLKENRKIAIATHNILAYRSTFYFESFKMGPISSNC
;
A
#
# COMPACT_ATOMS: atom_id res chain seq x y z
N MET A 1 -6.03 -19.46 41.34
CA MET A 1 -6.86 -18.96 40.22
C MET A 1 -5.90 -18.34 39.26
N ASP A 2 -5.84 -18.83 38.03
CA ASP A 2 -4.89 -18.30 37.07
C ASP A 2 -5.25 -16.87 36.68
N SER A 3 -4.23 -16.04 36.64
CA SER A 3 -4.26 -14.72 36.02
C SER A 3 -3.03 -14.61 35.13
N SER A 4 -2.92 -15.57 34.22
CA SER A 4 -2.21 -15.42 32.96
C SER A 4 -2.81 -14.23 32.23
N GLY A 5 -2.25 -13.05 32.50
CA GLY A 5 -2.69 -11.79 31.89
C GLY A 5 -2.61 -11.94 30.38
N VAL A 6 -3.76 -11.81 29.71
CA VAL A 6 -3.87 -12.00 28.26
C VAL A 6 -2.90 -11.04 27.58
N THR A 7 -1.93 -11.58 26.85
CA THR A 7 -0.96 -10.77 26.11
C THR A 7 -1.33 -10.74 24.64
N ASN A 8 -1.03 -9.61 23.99
CA ASN A 8 -1.11 -9.48 22.53
C ASN A 8 -0.42 -10.64 21.81
N LYS A 9 0.74 -11.08 22.29
CA LYS A 9 1.47 -12.21 21.70
C LYS A 9 0.67 -13.51 21.71
N SER A 10 0.00 -13.85 22.82
CA SER A 10 -0.86 -15.04 22.90
C SER A 10 -2.01 -14.96 21.90
N LEU A 11 -2.72 -13.82 21.90
CA LEU A 11 -3.84 -13.56 20.99
C LEU A 11 -3.43 -13.60 19.50
N GLN A 12 -2.24 -13.10 19.16
CA GLN A 12 -1.67 -13.17 17.82
C GLN A 12 -1.29 -14.60 17.43
N GLU A 13 -0.66 -15.36 18.33
CA GLU A 13 -0.28 -16.76 18.08
C GLU A 13 -1.54 -17.65 17.89
N GLU A 14 -2.56 -17.48 18.74
CA GLU A 14 -3.85 -18.17 18.66
C GLU A 14 -4.65 -17.80 17.40
N GLU A 15 -4.72 -16.51 17.03
CA GLU A 15 -5.41 -16.07 15.81
C GLU A 15 -4.70 -16.58 14.55
N ILE A 16 -3.37 -16.58 14.51
CA ILE A 16 -2.62 -17.02 13.34
C ILE A 16 -2.66 -18.54 13.18
N GLU A 17 -2.66 -19.33 14.27
CA GLU A 17 -2.95 -20.77 14.20
C GLU A 17 -4.35 -21.02 13.62
N ALA A 18 -5.36 -20.24 14.02
CA ALA A 18 -6.70 -20.31 13.44
C ALA A 18 -6.73 -19.90 11.96
N MET A 19 -5.98 -18.87 11.54
CA MET A 19 -5.91 -18.46 10.13
C MET A 19 -5.27 -19.53 9.24
N PHE A 20 -4.19 -20.17 9.69
CA PHE A 20 -3.63 -21.34 9.01
C PHE A 20 -4.62 -22.51 8.96
N SER A 21 -5.36 -22.79 10.05
CA SER A 21 -6.34 -23.87 10.07
C SER A 21 -7.56 -23.65 9.16
N ILE A 22 -7.83 -22.40 8.72
CA ILE A 22 -8.96 -22.05 7.85
C ILE A 22 -8.52 -21.85 6.39
N TYR A 23 -7.34 -21.26 6.18
CA TYR A 23 -6.82 -20.82 4.87
C TYR A 23 -5.45 -21.45 4.55
N ASP A 24 -5.25 -22.72 4.91
CA ASP A 24 -3.99 -23.49 4.85
C ASP A 24 -3.24 -23.40 3.50
N SER A 25 -3.95 -23.23 2.38
CA SER A 25 -3.35 -23.12 1.04
C SER A 25 -3.18 -21.67 0.54
N GLU A 26 -3.94 -20.72 1.08
CA GLU A 26 -3.99 -19.33 0.64
C GLU A 26 -3.18 -18.38 1.54
N TRP A 27 -2.95 -18.73 2.81
CA TRP A 27 -2.23 -17.92 3.80
C TRP A 27 -0.72 -18.15 3.75
N GLN A 28 0.06 -17.08 3.64
CA GLN A 28 1.51 -17.13 3.43
C GLN A 28 2.25 -16.19 4.39
N ILE A 29 3.46 -16.58 4.81
CA ILE A 29 4.36 -15.73 5.61
C ILE A 29 5.25 -14.94 4.66
N GLU A 30 5.22 -13.60 4.74
CA GLU A 30 5.99 -12.74 3.85
C GLU A 30 7.42 -12.45 4.32
N ASP A 31 7.70 -12.48 5.63
CA ASP A 31 9.03 -12.21 6.19
C ASP A 31 9.43 -13.27 7.23
N PRO A 32 10.24 -14.28 6.85
CA PRO A 32 10.74 -15.31 7.77
C PRO A 32 11.66 -14.79 8.89
N PHE A 33 12.04 -13.51 8.88
CA PHE A 33 12.83 -12.85 9.92
C PHE A 33 12.00 -11.85 10.75
N LYS A 34 10.74 -11.59 10.35
CA LYS A 34 9.75 -10.81 11.10
C LYS A 34 8.43 -11.56 11.10
N ASN A 35 8.28 -12.45 12.07
CA ASN A 35 7.21 -13.44 12.22
C ASN A 35 5.76 -12.90 12.23
N ASN A 36 5.54 -11.59 12.07
CA ASN A 36 4.26 -10.89 12.14
C ASN A 36 3.75 -10.37 10.77
N SER A 37 4.43 -10.66 9.65
CA SER A 37 4.03 -10.24 8.30
C SER A 37 3.48 -11.41 7.49
N TYR A 38 2.21 -11.30 7.07
CA TYR A 38 1.46 -12.35 6.37
C TYR A 38 0.77 -11.81 5.12
N SER A 39 0.32 -12.70 4.25
CA SER A 39 -0.52 -12.36 3.11
C SER A 39 -1.48 -13.49 2.74
N ILE A 40 -2.68 -13.13 2.31
CA ILE A 40 -3.68 -14.04 1.74
C ILE A 40 -4.14 -13.55 0.37
N LYS A 41 -4.35 -14.48 -0.57
CA LYS A 41 -5.00 -14.20 -1.86
C LYS A 41 -6.48 -14.61 -1.80
N ILE A 42 -7.37 -13.63 -1.82
CA ILE A 42 -8.82 -13.83 -1.79
C ILE A 42 -9.33 -13.69 -3.22
N SER A 43 -10.08 -14.67 -3.74
CA SER A 43 -10.60 -14.67 -5.13
C SER A 43 -12.08 -14.98 -5.21
N ASN A 44 -12.78 -14.36 -6.16
CA ASN A 44 -14.19 -14.64 -6.44
C ASN A 44 -14.35 -15.67 -7.58
N SER A 45 -15.59 -16.10 -7.84
CA SER A 45 -15.92 -17.04 -8.92
C SER A 45 -15.74 -16.50 -10.34
N SER A 46 -15.56 -15.19 -10.50
CA SER A 46 -15.32 -14.53 -11.80
C SER A 46 -13.83 -14.53 -12.19
N GLY A 47 -12.93 -14.87 -11.26
CA GLY A 47 -11.48 -14.88 -11.46
C GLY A 47 -10.77 -13.60 -10.99
N ASP A 48 -11.51 -12.58 -10.55
CA ASP A 48 -10.94 -11.42 -9.88
C ASP A 48 -10.37 -11.83 -8.52
N SER A 49 -9.30 -11.18 -8.10
CA SER A 49 -8.68 -11.46 -6.81
C SER A 49 -8.05 -10.23 -6.15
N VAL A 50 -8.08 -10.23 -4.83
CA VAL A 50 -7.41 -9.28 -3.95
C VAL A 50 -6.24 -10.01 -3.31
N PHE A 51 -5.04 -9.44 -3.44
CA PHE A 51 -3.92 -9.81 -2.58
C PHE A 51 -3.95 -8.90 -1.36
N PHE A 52 -4.18 -9.48 -0.19
CA PHE A 52 -4.33 -8.79 1.07
C PHE A 52 -3.12 -9.13 1.96
N LYS A 53 -2.24 -8.15 2.17
CA LYS A 53 -1.10 -8.27 3.08
C LYS A 53 -1.46 -7.69 4.45
N ILE A 54 -1.02 -8.35 5.51
CA ILE A 54 -1.21 -7.98 6.91
C ILE A 54 0.15 -7.89 7.61
N ILE A 55 0.32 -6.92 8.52
CA ILE A 55 1.44 -6.84 9.47
C ILE A 55 0.84 -6.61 10.87
N LEU A 56 1.12 -7.51 11.81
CA LEU A 56 0.65 -7.40 13.20
C LEU A 56 1.65 -6.61 14.04
N PRO A 57 1.33 -5.40 14.52
CA PRO A 57 2.21 -4.66 15.42
C PRO A 57 2.16 -5.25 16.84
N GLU A 58 3.13 -4.90 17.69
CA GLU A 58 3.24 -5.45 19.07
C GLU A 58 2.05 -5.06 19.98
N ASP A 59 1.31 -4.00 19.63
CA ASP A 59 0.19 -3.42 20.36
C ASP A 59 -1.20 -3.94 19.94
N TYR A 60 -1.30 -4.70 18.85
CA TYR A 60 -2.53 -5.40 18.40
C TYR A 60 -2.77 -6.73 19.16
N PRO A 61 -4.01 -7.14 19.50
CA PRO A 61 -5.28 -6.44 19.25
C PRO A 61 -5.68 -5.42 20.33
N LEU A 62 -4.99 -5.39 21.47
CA LEU A 62 -5.48 -4.67 22.65
C LEU A 62 -5.48 -3.14 22.52
N ASN A 63 -4.63 -2.54 21.70
CA ASN A 63 -4.47 -1.07 21.62
C ASN A 63 -4.34 -0.49 20.20
N SER A 64 -4.19 -1.33 19.17
CA SER A 64 -4.04 -0.90 17.77
C SER A 64 -4.66 -1.91 16.80
N PRO A 65 -5.02 -1.51 15.56
CA PRO A 65 -5.42 -2.43 14.49
C PRO A 65 -4.22 -3.16 13.86
N PRO A 66 -4.46 -4.24 13.08
CA PRO A 66 -3.49 -4.76 12.13
C PRO A 66 -3.19 -3.69 11.06
N GLN A 67 -1.93 -3.62 10.60
CA GLN A 67 -1.56 -2.81 9.44
C GLN A 67 -1.79 -3.63 8.17
N TYR A 68 -2.33 -3.04 7.10
CA TYR A 68 -2.70 -3.82 5.91
C TYR A 68 -2.45 -3.12 4.57
N LEU A 69 -2.29 -3.92 3.51
CA LEU A 69 -2.18 -3.43 2.13
C LEU A 69 -3.13 -4.22 1.22
N ILE A 70 -4.02 -3.50 0.53
CA ILE A 70 -4.94 -4.07 -0.47
C ILE A 70 -4.35 -3.86 -1.86
N SER A 71 -4.00 -4.95 -2.54
CA SER A 71 -3.60 -4.95 -3.95
C SER A 71 -4.65 -5.67 -4.80
N ALA A 72 -5.31 -4.90 -5.65
CA ALA A 72 -6.37 -5.35 -6.57
C ALA A 72 -6.36 -4.45 -7.81
N PRO A 73 -5.67 -4.83 -8.92
CA PRO A 73 -5.50 -3.96 -10.08
C PRO A 73 -6.82 -3.61 -10.81
N TRP A 74 -7.81 -4.50 -10.72
CA TRP A 74 -9.16 -4.34 -11.29
C TRP A 74 -10.05 -3.37 -10.49
N MET A 75 -9.70 -3.09 -9.23
CA MET A 75 -10.52 -2.31 -8.30
C MET A 75 -10.08 -0.84 -8.27
N SER A 76 -11.03 0.08 -8.47
CA SER A 76 -10.77 1.53 -8.45
C SER A 76 -10.29 2.02 -7.08
N ARG A 77 -9.66 3.20 -7.03
CA ARG A 77 -9.23 3.83 -5.77
C ARG A 77 -10.41 4.10 -4.83
N GLU A 78 -11.56 4.49 -5.35
CA GLU A 78 -12.77 4.78 -4.57
C GLU A 78 -13.37 3.52 -3.96
N VAL A 79 -13.40 2.42 -4.73
CA VAL A 79 -13.88 1.12 -4.26
C VAL A 79 -12.91 0.53 -3.21
N LYS A 80 -11.59 0.68 -3.38
CA LYS A 80 -10.59 0.36 -2.34
C LYS A 80 -10.77 1.18 -1.07
N ASN A 81 -11.06 2.48 -1.19
CA ASN A 81 -11.30 3.35 -0.04
C ASN A 81 -12.56 2.94 0.73
N ARG A 82 -13.65 2.57 0.03
CA ARG A 82 -14.88 2.03 0.65
C ARG A 82 -14.58 0.76 1.44
N LEU A 83 -13.87 -0.20 0.83
CA LEU A 83 -13.46 -1.44 1.50
C LEU A 83 -12.60 -1.15 2.74
N ALA A 84 -11.64 -0.23 2.63
CA ALA A 84 -10.79 0.17 3.75
C ALA A 84 -11.59 0.79 4.92
N THR A 85 -12.58 1.64 4.64
CA THR A 85 -13.50 2.16 5.67
C THR A 85 -14.22 1.00 6.39
N MET A 86 -14.74 0.03 5.63
CA MET A 86 -15.47 -1.12 6.18
C MET A 86 -14.59 -2.04 7.04
N LEU A 87 -13.27 -2.07 6.83
CA LEU A 87 -12.33 -2.79 7.71
C LEU A 87 -12.05 -2.01 9.02
N GLU A 88 -11.96 -0.69 8.94
CA GLU A 88 -11.78 0.19 10.11
C GLU A 88 -13.04 0.23 10.99
N ASP A 89 -14.23 0.18 10.37
CA ASP A 89 -15.51 0.04 11.08
C ASP A 89 -15.53 -1.28 11.88
N ILE A 90 -15.15 -2.41 11.26
CA ILE A 90 -15.04 -3.71 11.94
C ILE A 90 -14.03 -3.65 13.10
N TYR A 91 -12.88 -3.00 12.93
CA TYR A 91 -11.93 -2.84 14.04
C TYR A 91 -12.52 -1.98 15.17
N SER A 92 -13.18 -0.87 14.83
CA SER A 92 -13.81 0.04 15.79
C SER A 92 -14.91 -0.62 16.62
N GLU A 93 -15.65 -1.57 16.05
CA GLU A 93 -16.64 -2.40 16.76
C GLU A 93 -16.01 -3.51 17.64
N ASN A 94 -14.76 -3.90 17.36
CA ASN A 94 -14.10 -5.07 17.96
C ASN A 94 -12.78 -4.73 18.69
N ILE A 95 -12.58 -3.48 19.11
CA ILE A 95 -11.37 -3.03 19.83
C ILE A 95 -11.10 -3.93 21.04
N GLY A 96 -9.85 -4.42 21.15
CA GLY A 96 -9.46 -5.40 22.17
C GLY A 96 -9.58 -6.86 21.74
N SER A 97 -10.16 -7.15 20.57
CA SER A 97 -10.38 -8.49 20.04
C SER A 97 -9.69 -8.71 18.69
N CYS A 98 -9.46 -9.97 18.35
CA CYS A 98 -8.90 -10.42 17.08
C CYS A 98 -9.90 -10.18 15.91
N VAL A 99 -9.42 -9.70 14.76
CA VAL A 99 -10.27 -9.24 13.62
C VAL A 99 -9.90 -9.81 12.24
N LEU A 100 -8.83 -10.60 12.10
CA LEU A 100 -8.34 -11.02 10.78
C LEU A 100 -9.34 -11.90 10.03
N TYR A 101 -10.06 -12.77 10.74
CA TYR A 101 -11.13 -13.58 10.13
C TYR A 101 -12.25 -12.70 9.57
N GLN A 102 -12.74 -11.76 10.39
CA GLN A 102 -13.81 -10.83 10.03
C GLN A 102 -13.40 -9.96 8.83
N TRP A 103 -12.14 -9.53 8.78
CA TRP A 103 -11.57 -8.80 7.65
C TRP A 103 -11.51 -9.64 6.37
N VAL A 104 -10.99 -10.88 6.43
CA VAL A 104 -10.93 -11.77 5.25
C VAL A 104 -12.32 -12.08 4.73
N VAL A 105 -13.29 -12.40 5.61
CA VAL A 105 -14.69 -12.62 5.24
C VAL A 105 -15.31 -11.36 4.63
N LYS A 106 -15.13 -10.17 5.22
CA LYS A 106 -15.72 -8.94 4.66
C LYS A 106 -15.12 -8.56 3.31
N ILE A 107 -13.83 -8.82 3.08
CA ILE A 107 -13.22 -8.67 1.74
C ILE A 107 -13.84 -9.68 0.77
N GLN A 108 -14.04 -10.94 1.18
CA GLN A 108 -14.65 -11.98 0.36
C GLN A 108 -16.11 -11.63 -0.03
N ASP A 109 -16.91 -11.16 0.92
CA ASP A 109 -18.27 -10.65 0.65
C ASP A 109 -18.22 -9.49 -0.35
N PHE A 110 -17.39 -8.48 -0.09
CA PHE A 110 -17.32 -7.25 -0.87
C PHE A 110 -16.96 -7.50 -2.34
N ILE A 111 -16.03 -8.42 -2.63
CA ILE A 111 -15.66 -8.79 -4.02
C ILE A 111 -16.70 -9.65 -4.74
N ASN A 112 -17.71 -10.16 -4.03
CA ASN A 112 -18.90 -10.79 -4.60
C ASN A 112 -20.04 -9.77 -4.76
N GLU A 113 -20.24 -8.88 -3.76
CA GLU A 113 -21.27 -7.83 -3.74
C GLU A 113 -21.07 -6.81 -4.89
N GLU A 114 -19.86 -6.28 -5.09
CA GLU A 114 -19.58 -5.25 -6.12
C GLU A 114 -19.86 -5.73 -7.56
N LEU A 115 -19.79 -7.04 -7.83
CA LEU A 115 -20.17 -7.61 -9.13
C LEU A 115 -21.69 -7.77 -9.30
N SER A 116 -22.45 -7.85 -8.21
CA SER A 116 -23.91 -7.96 -8.24
C SER A 116 -24.61 -6.59 -8.44
N GLY A 117 -24.00 -5.50 -7.95
CA GLY A 117 -24.63 -4.19 -7.88
C GLY A 117 -24.61 -3.35 -9.17
N ASN A 118 -23.80 -3.69 -10.16
CA ASN A 118 -23.50 -2.79 -11.28
C ASN A 118 -24.57 -2.75 -12.39
N LYS A 119 -25.73 -2.12 -12.09
CA LYS A 119 -26.62 -1.50 -13.09
C LYS A 119 -27.34 -0.27 -12.49
N SER A 120 -27.27 0.86 -13.24
CA SER A 120 -27.64 2.24 -12.86
C SER A 120 -26.68 2.87 -11.83
N CYS A 121 -26.33 4.17 -11.92
CA CYS A 121 -26.95 5.30 -12.66
C CYS A 121 -26.00 6.06 -13.62
N ASP A 122 -26.56 6.89 -14.51
CA ASP A 122 -25.99 7.55 -15.73
C ASP A 122 -26.92 8.73 -16.15
N ASP A 123 -26.57 9.82 -16.87
CA ASP A 123 -25.30 10.37 -17.39
C ASP A 123 -24.46 10.95 -16.21
N SER A 124 -23.78 12.12 -16.13
CA SER A 124 -23.74 13.37 -16.90
C SER A 124 -22.29 13.85 -17.07
N LYS A 125 -21.85 13.99 -18.32
CA LYS A 125 -20.50 14.46 -18.74
C LYS A 125 -20.04 15.79 -18.11
N ASP A 126 -18.72 15.90 -17.91
CA ASP A 126 -17.90 16.71 -18.82
C ASP A 126 -16.50 16.08 -19.02
N SER A 127 -15.79 16.41 -20.12
CA SER A 127 -14.67 15.60 -20.61
C SER A 127 -13.31 16.33 -20.71
N ILE A 128 -12.26 15.76 -20.10
CA ILE A 128 -10.85 15.94 -20.51
C ILE A 128 -10.11 14.60 -20.43
N ASP A 129 -9.38 14.27 -21.51
CA ASP A 129 -8.44 13.13 -21.59
C ASP A 129 -7.01 13.58 -21.25
N TYR A 130 -6.27 12.76 -20.49
CA TYR A 130 -4.90 12.30 -20.86
C TYR A 130 -4.21 11.49 -19.73
N GLY A 131 -3.68 10.32 -20.09
CA GLY A 131 -2.49 9.73 -19.45
C GLY A 131 -2.74 8.67 -18.35
N ALA A 132 -2.67 7.39 -18.71
CA ALA A 132 -2.86 6.29 -17.78
C ALA A 132 -1.56 5.83 -17.07
N THR A 133 -1.61 5.73 -15.73
CA THR A 133 -0.68 4.90 -14.92
C THR A 133 -1.43 4.24 -13.76
N ASN A 134 -2.30 3.28 -14.07
CA ASN A 134 -3.12 2.59 -13.08
C ASN A 134 -2.37 1.41 -12.41
N ASP A 135 -1.39 1.73 -11.57
CA ASP A 135 -1.12 0.92 -10.38
C ASP A 135 -1.16 1.83 -9.14
N SER A 136 -2.26 1.72 -8.40
CA SER A 136 -2.41 2.27 -7.06
C SER A 136 -2.82 1.14 -6.14
N SER A 137 -1.81 0.54 -5.51
CA SER A 137 -1.98 0.03 -4.15
C SER A 137 -2.44 1.17 -3.25
N VAL A 138 -3.33 0.86 -2.30
CA VAL A 138 -3.79 1.82 -1.30
C VAL A 138 -3.25 1.37 0.04
N CYS A 139 -2.38 2.20 0.62
CA CYS A 139 -2.00 2.12 2.02
C CYS A 139 -2.93 3.05 2.81
N VAL A 140 -3.62 2.50 3.81
CA VAL A 140 -4.50 3.29 4.69
C VAL A 140 -3.93 3.22 6.10
N ASN A 141 -3.60 4.40 6.63
CA ASN A 141 -3.63 4.80 8.05
C ASN A 141 -3.00 6.20 8.16
N VAL A 142 -3.72 7.21 7.67
CA VAL A 142 -3.37 8.63 7.78
C VAL A 142 -4.65 9.42 8.06
N PRO A 143 -4.71 10.25 9.11
CA PRO A 143 -5.87 11.11 9.37
C PRO A 143 -6.12 12.09 8.23
N LEU A 144 -7.35 12.10 7.69
CA LEU A 144 -7.73 12.99 6.58
C LEU A 144 -7.85 14.44 7.05
N ASN A 145 -6.81 15.25 6.81
CA ASN A 145 -6.90 16.70 6.89
C ASN A 145 -6.86 17.32 5.49
N ARG A 146 -7.86 18.15 5.18
CA ARG A 146 -8.05 18.75 3.85
C ARG A 146 -7.01 19.83 3.56
N ALA A 147 -6.31 19.69 2.43
CA ALA A 147 -5.83 20.81 1.62
C ALA A 147 -5.58 20.34 0.18
N CYS A 148 -6.64 20.30 -0.64
CA CYS A 148 -6.52 20.15 -2.09
C CYS A 148 -6.91 21.48 -2.73
N GLU A 149 -5.95 22.39 -2.83
CA GLU A 149 -6.10 23.65 -3.57
C GLU A 149 -4.99 23.76 -4.60
N LEU A 150 -5.38 24.17 -5.80
CA LEU A 150 -4.46 24.48 -6.89
C LEU A 150 -3.78 25.82 -6.60
N LEU A 151 -2.48 25.92 -6.91
CA LEU A 151 -1.97 26.99 -7.78
C LEU A 151 -0.48 26.77 -8.09
N ASP A 152 -0.12 27.00 -9.35
CA ASP A 152 1.28 27.14 -9.78
C ASP A 152 1.75 28.57 -9.50
N HIS A 153 2.76 28.74 -8.64
CA HIS A 153 3.67 29.90 -8.68
C HIS A 153 4.99 29.59 -7.96
N SER A 154 6.07 30.20 -8.45
CA SER A 154 7.44 29.94 -7.99
C SER A 154 7.69 30.35 -6.54
N ASN A 155 8.30 29.47 -5.74
CA ASN A 155 9.06 29.90 -4.57
C ASN A 155 10.31 29.04 -4.35
N SER A 156 11.45 29.68 -4.11
CA SER A 156 12.77 29.04 -4.05
C SER A 156 13.13 28.63 -2.62
N SER A 157 12.56 27.52 -2.14
CA SER A 157 12.88 26.94 -0.83
C SER A 157 14.00 25.91 -0.94
N SER A 158 15.18 26.24 -0.41
CA SER A 158 16.41 25.44 -0.50
C SER A 158 16.41 24.19 0.39
N ASN A 159 15.51 23.24 0.12
CA ASN A 159 15.55 21.90 0.71
C ASN A 159 16.73 21.12 0.13
N ASN A 160 17.88 21.24 0.79
CA ASN A 160 19.14 20.54 0.50
C ASN A 160 19.06 19.03 0.83
N GLU A 161 18.03 18.35 0.35
CA GLU A 161 18.12 16.91 0.08
C GLU A 161 19.20 16.72 -0.99
N GLU A 162 20.35 16.20 -0.58
CA GLU A 162 21.44 15.82 -1.46
C GLU A 162 20.96 14.85 -2.55
N LEU A 163 21.44 15.02 -3.78
CA LEU A 163 21.13 14.10 -4.89
C LEU A 163 21.68 12.71 -4.52
N PRO A 164 20.82 11.68 -4.36
CA PRO A 164 21.29 10.35 -3.97
C PRO A 164 22.24 9.77 -5.03
N PRO A 165 23.28 9.03 -4.63
CA PRO A 165 24.32 8.56 -5.54
C PRO A 165 23.74 7.64 -6.62
N ILE A 166 24.10 7.94 -7.87
CA ILE A 166 23.69 7.18 -9.06
C ILE A 166 24.81 6.22 -9.44
N THR A 167 24.54 4.92 -9.37
CA THR A 167 25.40 3.87 -9.92
C THR A 167 25.09 3.71 -11.40
N HIS A 168 26.10 3.95 -12.24
CA HIS A 168 26.00 3.68 -13.68
C HIS A 168 26.54 2.27 -13.98
N GLY A 169 25.72 1.45 -14.63
CA GLY A 169 26.10 0.12 -15.07
C GLY A 169 26.96 0.13 -16.33
N GLU A 170 27.39 -1.06 -16.74
CA GLU A 170 28.13 -1.28 -17.98
C GLU A 170 27.31 -0.91 -19.22
N ILE A 171 28.03 -0.66 -20.33
CA ILE A 171 27.43 -0.30 -21.61
C ILE A 171 27.30 -1.57 -22.48
N ILE A 172 26.07 -1.98 -22.76
CA ILE A 172 25.76 -3.11 -23.63
C ILE A 172 25.44 -2.58 -25.03
N GLN A 173 26.04 -3.16 -26.07
CA GLN A 173 25.75 -2.81 -27.46
C GLN A 173 25.13 -4.00 -28.21
N ASP A 174 23.94 -3.82 -28.79
CA ASP A 174 23.35 -4.73 -29.78
C ASP A 174 23.26 -4.02 -31.14
N LYS A 175 24.02 -4.50 -32.13
CA LYS A 175 24.14 -3.93 -33.48
C LYS A 175 24.51 -2.43 -33.43
N LYS A 176 23.50 -1.56 -33.50
CA LYS A 176 23.60 -0.08 -33.51
C LYS A 176 22.97 0.56 -32.26
N SER A 177 22.29 -0.23 -31.42
CA SER A 177 21.69 0.22 -30.17
C SER A 177 22.70 0.14 -29.04
N VAL A 178 22.71 1.16 -28.18
CA VAL A 178 23.59 1.27 -27.02
C VAL A 178 22.71 1.42 -25.79
N PHE A 179 22.86 0.52 -24.83
CA PHE A 179 22.08 0.46 -23.60
C PHE A 179 23.01 0.66 -22.41
N GLN A 180 22.58 1.45 -21.42
CA GLN A 180 23.29 1.59 -20.15
C GLN A 180 22.28 1.67 -19.00
N GLY A 181 22.46 0.85 -17.98
CA GLY A 181 21.64 0.87 -16.77
C GLY A 181 22.05 2.01 -15.84
N HIS A 182 21.09 2.67 -15.19
CA HIS A 182 21.32 3.66 -14.14
C HIS A 182 20.44 3.32 -12.94
N VAL A 183 21.05 3.18 -11.76
CA VAL A 183 20.38 2.73 -10.54
C VAL A 183 20.76 3.65 -9.39
N ALA A 184 19.78 4.08 -8.60
CA ALA A 184 20.00 4.86 -7.38
C ALA A 184 19.03 4.36 -6.30
N LYS A 185 19.45 4.39 -5.03
CA LYS A 185 18.54 4.17 -3.90
C LYS A 185 17.81 5.49 -3.62
N VAL A 186 16.48 5.43 -3.54
CA VAL A 186 15.60 6.57 -3.25
C VAL A 186 14.75 6.31 -2.03
N VAL A 187 14.32 7.37 -1.35
CA VAL A 187 13.31 7.32 -0.28
C VAL A 187 12.03 8.09 -0.61
N SER A 188 12.01 8.88 -1.69
CA SER A 188 10.83 9.64 -2.11
C SER A 188 10.66 9.68 -3.64
N VAL A 189 9.44 9.93 -4.11
CA VAL A 189 9.15 10.13 -5.55
C VAL A 189 9.83 11.40 -6.09
N ASP A 190 10.03 12.42 -5.25
CA ASP A 190 10.73 13.64 -5.65
C ASP A 190 12.23 13.42 -5.85
N GLN A 191 12.85 12.50 -5.11
CA GLN A 191 14.21 12.04 -5.44
C GLN A 191 14.28 11.36 -6.81
N VAL A 192 13.27 10.56 -7.20
CA VAL A 192 13.18 9.97 -8.55
C VAL A 192 13.11 11.08 -9.62
N LYS A 193 12.29 12.13 -9.40
CA LYS A 193 12.23 13.31 -10.30
C LYS A 193 13.60 14.01 -10.40
N LYS A 194 14.27 14.25 -9.26
CA LYS A 194 15.60 14.87 -9.19
C LYS A 194 16.66 14.06 -9.96
N ILE A 195 16.72 12.73 -9.75
CA ILE A 195 17.62 11.82 -10.48
C ILE A 195 17.33 11.85 -11.98
N LEU A 196 16.06 11.76 -12.39
CA LEU A 196 15.67 11.74 -13.81
C LEU A 196 16.07 13.03 -14.52
N SER A 197 15.89 14.18 -13.86
CA SER A 197 16.39 15.48 -14.35
C SER A 197 17.91 15.49 -14.46
N LYS A 198 18.62 14.98 -13.44
CA LYS A 198 20.10 14.92 -13.44
C LYS A 198 20.65 14.04 -14.57
N LEU A 199 20.03 12.90 -14.83
CA LEU A 199 20.39 12.03 -15.96
C LEU A 199 20.12 12.70 -17.32
N LYS A 200 19.03 13.48 -17.44
CA LYS A 200 18.68 14.22 -18.66
C LYS A 200 19.59 15.44 -18.94
N GLU A 201 20.49 15.83 -18.03
CA GLU A 201 21.60 16.74 -18.40
C GLU A 201 22.54 16.12 -19.45
N ASN A 202 22.71 14.80 -19.44
CA ASN A 202 23.47 14.11 -20.47
C ASN A 202 22.64 14.04 -21.77
N ARG A 203 23.05 14.83 -22.76
CA ARG A 203 22.39 14.90 -24.07
C ARG A 203 22.14 13.52 -24.72
N LYS A 204 23.02 12.53 -24.52
CA LYS A 204 22.83 11.17 -25.07
C LYS A 204 21.62 10.47 -24.46
N ILE A 205 21.38 10.67 -23.17
CA ILE A 205 20.20 10.15 -22.45
C ILE A 205 18.97 10.95 -22.89
N ALA A 206 19.04 12.30 -22.83
CA ALA A 206 17.92 13.17 -23.19
C ALA A 206 17.32 12.91 -24.58
N ILE A 207 18.14 12.53 -25.58
CA ILE A 207 17.70 12.23 -26.95
C ILE A 207 17.56 10.72 -27.25
N ALA A 208 17.75 9.84 -26.27
CA ALA A 208 17.65 8.39 -26.49
C ALA A 208 16.23 7.98 -26.89
N THR A 209 16.12 7.13 -27.92
CA THR A 209 14.85 6.65 -28.48
C THR A 209 13.92 6.02 -27.44
N HIS A 210 14.50 5.37 -26.42
CA HIS A 210 13.77 4.74 -25.32
C HIS A 210 14.45 5.07 -23.98
N ASN A 211 13.92 6.06 -23.27
CA ASN A 211 14.28 6.36 -21.88
C ASN A 211 13.37 5.58 -20.93
N ILE A 212 13.62 4.27 -20.79
CA ILE A 212 12.82 3.38 -19.94
C ILE A 212 13.17 3.68 -18.47
N LEU A 213 12.16 3.98 -17.66
CA LEU A 213 12.27 4.19 -16.22
C LEU A 213 11.42 3.15 -15.49
N ALA A 214 11.99 2.57 -14.43
CA ALA A 214 11.26 1.76 -13.46
C ALA A 214 11.73 2.16 -12.05
N TYR A 215 10.80 2.18 -11.10
CA TYR A 215 11.09 2.32 -9.68
C TYR A 215 10.09 1.46 -8.89
N ARG A 216 10.45 1.08 -7.65
CA ARG A 216 9.56 0.37 -6.73
C ARG A 216 9.49 1.17 -5.44
N SER A 217 8.29 1.66 -5.10
CA SER A 217 8.03 2.13 -3.74
C SER A 217 7.84 0.93 -2.81
N THR A 218 8.33 1.03 -1.59
CA THR A 218 7.95 0.13 -0.50
C THR A 218 7.47 1.02 0.63
N PHE A 219 6.15 1.13 0.75
CA PHE A 219 5.52 1.87 1.83
C PHE A 219 5.69 1.06 3.11
N TYR A 220 6.41 1.64 4.08
CA TYR A 220 6.42 1.16 5.45
C TYR A 220 5.32 1.90 6.20
N PHE A 221 4.48 1.17 6.93
CA PHE A 221 3.54 1.77 7.86
C PHE A 221 4.33 2.28 9.07
N GLU A 222 4.42 3.60 9.21
CA GLU A 222 4.96 4.21 10.41
C GLU A 222 3.86 4.22 11.47
N SER A 223 4.04 3.44 12.54
CA SER A 223 3.03 3.29 13.59
C SER A 223 2.79 4.62 14.29
N PHE A 224 1.71 5.31 13.92
CA PHE A 224 1.21 6.48 14.64
C PHE A 224 0.88 6.09 16.07
N LYS A 225 1.78 6.40 17.00
CA LYS A 225 1.50 6.32 18.43
C LYS A 225 0.37 7.29 18.73
N MET A 226 -0.84 6.74 18.94
CA MET A 226 -1.94 7.47 19.56
C MET A 226 -1.40 8.09 20.86
N GLY A 227 -1.42 9.42 20.94
CA GLY A 227 -1.09 10.11 22.19
C GLY A 227 -2.07 9.70 23.29
N PRO A 228 -1.66 9.73 24.57
CA PRO A 228 -2.56 9.35 25.66
C PRO A 228 -3.81 10.23 25.61
N ILE A 229 -4.97 9.58 25.46
CA ILE A 229 -6.27 10.25 25.48
C ILE A 229 -6.41 10.93 26.85
N SER A 230 -6.33 12.25 26.87
CA SER A 230 -6.43 13.03 28.10
C SER A 230 -7.87 12.96 28.63
N SER A 231 -8.10 12.09 29.60
CA SER A 231 -9.37 11.99 30.34
C SER A 231 -9.54 13.25 31.21
N ASN A 232 -10.05 14.31 30.60
CA ASN A 232 -10.57 15.46 31.32
C ASN A 232 -11.87 15.03 32.03
N CYS A 233 -11.93 15.31 33.34
CA CYS A 233 -13.12 15.16 34.18
C CYS A 233 -14.12 16.30 33.95
#